data_AF-A0A838QML6-F1
#
_entry.id   AF-A0A838QML6-F1
#
_cell.length_a   1.000
_cell.length_b   1.000
_cell.length_c   1.000
_cell.angle_alpha   90.00
_cell.angle_beta   90.00
_cell.angle_gamma   90.00
#
_symmetry.space_group_name_H-M   'P 1'
#
loop_
_entity.id
_entity.type
_entity.pdbx_description
1 polymer ?
#
loop_
_entity_poly.entity_id
_entity_poly.type
_entity_poly.pdbx_seq_one_letter_code
_entity_poly.pdbx_strand_id
1 'polypeptide(L)'
;MLLAIDTATDQASVALGVPGAEPLEENIGGVRRHAAALLPIIQDLLRRAGTSLNGVRGIVLSDGPGSFTGLRVGASVAKALVQARNLPLWVAPSLMVRAAGVARDEELVLAIASALRGEVYAAAYQFFGDRIHTQLIRSVWRPKDLIEGSIRPHLVVGEAPVEILSALENWIGRPAIGPPAGAPHAARLLDLVGRPGGARLIAPGVQWEPVYGRPAEAQARWEIAHGRSLPDSVGSPG
;
A
#
# COMPACT_ATOMS: atom_id res chain seq x y z
N MET A 1 -19.32 6.27 -6.46
CA MET A 1 -17.89 6.32 -6.84
C MET A 1 -17.05 6.36 -5.58
N LEU A 2 -15.91 5.68 -5.59
CA LEU A 2 -14.89 5.68 -4.55
C LEU A 2 -13.65 6.42 -5.07
N LEU A 3 -12.96 7.12 -4.19
CA LEU A 3 -11.67 7.73 -4.47
C LEU A 3 -10.58 6.90 -3.77
N ALA A 4 -9.69 6.30 -4.56
CA ALA A 4 -8.58 5.51 -4.07
C ALA A 4 -7.26 6.30 -4.14
N ILE A 5 -6.41 6.14 -3.13
CA ILE A 5 -5.10 6.80 -3.03
C ILE A 5 -4.07 5.75 -2.62
N ASP A 6 -2.96 5.65 -3.35
CA ASP A 6 -1.76 4.92 -2.93
C ASP A 6 -0.56 5.88 -2.93
N THR A 7 0.14 5.95 -1.81
CA THR A 7 1.36 6.75 -1.64
C THR A 7 2.46 5.96 -0.94
N ALA A 8 2.37 4.63 -0.98
CA ALA A 8 3.28 3.74 -0.27
C ALA A 8 4.66 3.64 -0.94
N THR A 9 4.75 3.94 -2.24
CA THR A 9 5.99 3.88 -3.02
C THR A 9 6.51 5.26 -3.42
N ASP A 10 7.57 5.31 -4.21
CA ASP A 10 8.03 6.53 -4.86
C ASP A 10 7.06 6.99 -5.97
N GLN A 11 6.36 6.05 -6.59
CA GLN A 11 5.20 6.27 -7.44
C GLN A 11 3.94 6.31 -6.58
N ALA A 12 3.28 7.46 -6.47
CA ALA A 12 1.94 7.53 -5.92
C ALA A 12 0.91 7.41 -7.04
N SER A 13 -0.31 7.01 -6.72
CA SER A 13 -1.42 6.96 -7.67
C SER A 13 -2.73 7.39 -7.02
N VAL A 14 -3.61 7.92 -7.84
CA VAL A 14 -4.98 8.28 -7.44
C VAL A 14 -5.93 7.71 -8.48
N ALA A 15 -6.97 7.02 -8.03
CA ALA A 15 -8.00 6.49 -8.91
C ALA A 15 -9.40 6.88 -8.45
N LEU A 16 -10.29 7.09 -9.40
CA LEU A 16 -11.70 7.40 -9.18
C LEU A 16 -12.55 6.43 -9.98
N GLY A 17 -13.42 5.67 -9.32
CA GLY A 17 -14.22 4.67 -10.02
C GLY A 17 -15.27 3.99 -9.15
N VAL A 18 -15.78 2.87 -9.66
CA VAL A 18 -16.69 1.96 -8.98
C VAL A 18 -16.05 0.58 -9.00
N PRO A 19 -16.11 -0.22 -7.93
CA PRO A 19 -15.54 -1.57 -7.93
C PRO A 19 -16.01 -2.39 -9.14
N GLY A 20 -15.08 -3.06 -9.83
CA GLY A 20 -15.37 -3.89 -11.00
C GLY A 20 -15.60 -3.13 -12.32
N ALA A 21 -15.48 -1.80 -12.34
CA ALA A 21 -15.50 -0.99 -13.55
C ALA A 21 -14.12 -0.38 -13.82
N GLU A 22 -13.82 -0.04 -15.07
CA GLU A 22 -12.58 0.65 -15.43
C GLU A 22 -12.55 2.04 -14.77
N PRO A 23 -11.56 2.33 -13.90
CA PRO A 23 -11.47 3.61 -13.21
C PRO A 23 -10.72 4.65 -14.04
N LEU A 24 -10.91 5.93 -13.71
CA LEU A 24 -9.95 6.96 -14.09
C LEU A 24 -8.78 6.91 -13.10
N GLU A 25 -7.54 6.87 -13.59
CA GLU A 25 -6.35 6.80 -12.74
C GLU A 25 -5.25 7.73 -13.24
N GLU A 26 -4.48 8.29 -12.31
CA GLU A 26 -3.29 9.08 -12.58
C GLU A 26 -2.14 8.68 -11.66
N ASN A 27 -0.92 8.70 -12.21
CA ASN A 27 0.32 8.34 -11.51
C ASN A 27 1.19 9.57 -11.25
N ILE A 28 1.86 9.59 -10.09
CA ILE A 28 2.71 10.67 -9.60
C ILE A 28 4.10 10.10 -9.30
N GLY A 29 5.04 10.40 -10.18
CA GLY A 29 6.44 10.05 -9.94
C GLY A 29 7.11 10.95 -8.90
N GLY A 30 7.75 10.33 -7.92
CA GLY A 30 8.65 10.97 -6.96
C GLY A 30 7.97 11.46 -5.68
N VAL A 31 8.40 10.92 -4.53
CA VAL A 31 7.82 11.21 -3.19
C VAL A 31 7.68 12.70 -2.88
N ARG A 32 8.67 13.52 -3.26
CA ARG A 32 8.65 14.97 -3.01
C ARG A 32 7.50 15.70 -3.71
N ARG A 33 6.95 15.11 -4.78
CA ARG A 33 5.85 15.70 -5.55
C ARG A 33 4.48 15.29 -5.02
N HIS A 34 4.38 14.23 -4.21
CA HIS A 34 3.11 13.69 -3.74
C HIS A 34 2.23 14.75 -3.08
N ALA A 35 2.78 15.49 -2.10
CA ALA A 35 2.02 16.47 -1.34
C ALA A 35 1.44 17.60 -2.21
N ALA A 36 2.20 18.06 -3.20
CA ALA A 36 1.77 19.12 -4.10
C ALA A 36 0.84 18.62 -5.22
N ALA A 37 0.91 17.34 -5.59
CA ALA A 37 0.23 16.80 -6.77
C ALA A 37 -1.10 16.09 -6.46
N LEU A 38 -1.28 15.51 -5.27
CA LEU A 38 -2.48 14.71 -4.95
C LEU A 38 -3.78 15.50 -5.12
N LEU A 39 -3.90 16.70 -4.51
CA LEU A 39 -5.13 17.49 -4.60
C LEU A 39 -5.44 17.96 -6.03
N PRO A 40 -4.48 18.51 -6.80
CA PRO A 40 -4.71 18.82 -8.22
C PRO A 40 -5.17 17.62 -9.04
N ILE A 41 -4.61 16.43 -8.82
CA ILE A 41 -5.00 15.22 -9.54
C ILE A 41 -6.40 14.77 -9.15
N ILE A 42 -6.75 14.80 -7.87
CA ILE A 42 -8.11 14.49 -7.41
C ILE A 42 -9.12 15.42 -8.09
N GLN A 43 -8.82 16.72 -8.18
CA GLN A 43 -9.67 17.70 -8.86
C GLN A 43 -9.80 17.40 -10.36
N ASP A 44 -8.70 17.05 -11.03
CA ASP A 44 -8.71 16.68 -12.45
C ASP A 44 -9.56 15.43 -12.72
N LEU A 45 -9.38 14.38 -11.92
CA LEU A 45 -10.14 13.14 -12.04
C LEU A 45 -11.64 13.37 -11.82
N LEU A 46 -12.02 14.16 -10.81
CA LEU A 46 -13.41 14.53 -10.57
C LEU A 46 -14.01 15.28 -11.78
N ARG A 47 -13.26 16.25 -12.32
CA ARG A 47 -13.66 17.02 -13.51
C ARG A 47 -13.84 16.12 -14.73
N ARG A 48 -12.90 15.22 -15.00
CA ARG A 48 -12.96 14.25 -16.13
C ARG A 48 -14.13 13.28 -15.99
N ALA A 49 -14.46 12.89 -14.76
CA ALA A 49 -15.64 12.08 -14.47
C ALA A 49 -16.96 12.88 -14.48
N GLY A 50 -16.93 14.19 -14.73
CA GLY A 50 -18.14 15.03 -14.70
C GLY A 50 -18.81 15.10 -13.33
N THR A 51 -18.06 14.86 -12.25
CA THR A 51 -18.56 14.90 -10.87
C THR A 51 -17.82 15.92 -10.02
N SER A 52 -18.32 16.16 -8.82
CA SER A 52 -17.60 16.84 -7.75
C SER A 52 -17.34 15.88 -6.59
N LEU A 53 -16.68 16.37 -5.55
CA LEU A 53 -16.50 15.63 -4.30
C LEU A 53 -17.85 15.16 -3.70
N ASN A 54 -18.97 15.82 -4.02
CA ASN A 54 -20.31 15.38 -3.60
C ASN A 54 -20.76 14.05 -4.21
N GLY A 55 -20.18 13.63 -5.33
CA GLY A 55 -20.43 12.32 -5.96
C GLY A 55 -19.55 11.19 -5.41
N VAL A 56 -18.53 11.52 -4.61
CA VAL A 56 -17.70 10.53 -3.92
C VAL A 56 -18.48 9.97 -2.72
N ARG A 57 -18.40 8.65 -2.54
CA ARG A 57 -19.14 7.89 -1.52
C ARG A 57 -18.24 7.21 -0.50
N GLY A 58 -16.92 7.27 -0.69
CA GLY A 58 -15.94 6.68 0.20
C GLY A 58 -14.54 6.95 -0.28
N ILE A 59 -13.59 6.91 0.65
CA ILE A 59 -12.16 6.97 0.39
C ILE A 59 -11.56 5.58 0.61
N VAL A 60 -10.63 5.18 -0.25
CA VAL A 60 -9.86 3.94 -0.11
C VAL A 60 -8.38 4.31 -0.09
N LEU A 61 -7.61 3.78 0.85
CA LEU A 61 -6.21 4.15 1.03
C LEU A 61 -5.37 2.89 1.28
N SER A 62 -4.17 2.82 0.72
CA SER A 62 -3.23 1.79 1.15
C SER A 62 -2.53 2.19 2.46
N ASP A 63 -2.39 1.25 3.40
CA ASP A 63 -1.88 1.54 4.75
C ASP A 63 -0.40 1.18 4.96
N GLY A 64 0.33 0.83 3.90
CA GLY A 64 1.73 0.43 4.00
C GLY A 64 1.95 -1.09 4.06
N PRO A 65 3.19 -1.53 4.30
CA PRO A 65 4.38 -0.73 4.60
C PRO A 65 4.91 -0.02 3.36
N GLY A 66 5.70 1.05 3.56
CA GLY A 66 6.21 1.87 2.46
C GLY A 66 6.89 3.16 2.92
N SER A 67 6.98 4.13 2.00
CA SER A 67 7.52 5.46 2.23
C SER A 67 6.81 6.16 3.40
N PHE A 68 7.50 6.36 4.52
CA PHE A 68 6.95 7.07 5.69
C PHE A 68 6.32 8.42 5.32
N THR A 69 7.05 9.22 4.55
CA THR A 69 6.58 10.53 4.08
C THR A 69 5.37 10.38 3.16
N GLY A 70 5.42 9.45 2.21
CA GLY A 70 4.31 9.21 1.28
C GLY A 70 3.04 8.77 2.01
N LEU A 71 3.13 7.78 2.89
CA LEU A 71 2.01 7.28 3.70
C LEU A 71 1.38 8.38 4.55
N ARG A 72 2.19 9.24 5.19
CA ARG A 72 1.67 10.39 5.97
C ARG A 72 0.93 11.39 5.10
N VAL A 73 1.45 11.70 3.91
CA VAL A 73 0.82 12.60 2.97
C VAL A 73 -0.53 12.04 2.50
N GLY A 74 -0.56 10.78 2.05
CA GLY A 74 -1.79 10.11 1.62
C GLY A 74 -2.85 10.03 2.73
N ALA A 75 -2.44 9.64 3.94
CA ALA A 75 -3.32 9.59 5.10
C ALA A 75 -3.88 10.97 5.48
N SER A 76 -3.06 12.02 5.43
CA SER A 76 -3.50 13.38 5.75
C SER A 76 -4.57 13.86 4.75
N VAL A 77 -4.36 13.63 3.46
CA VAL A 77 -5.35 13.96 2.41
C VAL A 77 -6.63 13.14 2.60
N ALA A 78 -6.52 11.83 2.80
CA ALA A 78 -7.67 10.95 2.99
C ALA A 78 -8.51 11.38 4.22
N LYS A 79 -7.87 11.62 5.36
CA LYS A 79 -8.52 12.07 6.60
C LYS A 79 -9.24 13.41 6.41
N ALA A 80 -8.60 14.38 5.74
CA ALA A 80 -9.22 15.67 5.45
C ALA A 80 -10.48 15.52 4.58
N LEU A 81 -10.45 14.68 3.54
CA LEU A 81 -11.61 14.43 2.67
C LEU A 81 -12.73 13.69 3.40
N VAL A 82 -12.38 12.69 4.21
CA VAL A 82 -13.31 11.95 5.08
C VAL A 82 -14.02 12.91 6.02
N GLN A 83 -13.28 13.79 6.70
CA GLN A 83 -13.86 14.76 7.63
C GLN A 83 -14.73 15.79 6.91
N ALA A 84 -14.29 16.32 5.77
CA ALA A 84 -15.02 17.35 5.03
C ALA A 84 -16.39 16.88 4.51
N ARG A 85 -16.56 15.56 4.29
CA ARG A 85 -17.75 15.00 3.63
C ARG A 85 -18.43 13.87 4.41
N ASN A 86 -17.95 13.58 5.62
CA ASN A 86 -18.37 12.46 6.45
C ASN A 86 -18.38 11.12 5.66
N LEU A 87 -17.28 10.85 4.94
CA LEU A 87 -17.16 9.68 4.07
C LEU A 87 -16.61 8.47 4.84
N PRO A 88 -17.03 7.24 4.50
CA PRO A 88 -16.36 6.05 4.99
C PRO A 88 -14.92 5.98 4.46
N LEU A 89 -14.00 5.51 5.33
CA LEU A 89 -12.60 5.27 4.99
C LEU A 89 -12.33 3.76 4.97
N TRP A 90 -11.90 3.25 3.83
CA TRP A 90 -11.44 1.88 3.65
C TRP A 90 -9.93 1.85 3.57
N VAL A 91 -9.30 0.84 4.17
CA VAL A 91 -7.85 0.67 4.12
C VAL A 91 -7.45 -0.74 3.70
N ALA A 92 -6.38 -0.88 2.93
CA ALA A 92 -5.82 -2.16 2.54
C ALA A 92 -4.28 -2.18 2.64
N PRO A 93 -3.65 -3.32 2.96
CA PRO A 93 -2.19 -3.46 2.92
C PRO A 93 -1.62 -3.14 1.55
N SER A 94 -0.61 -2.28 1.46
CA SER A 94 0.06 -1.98 0.18
C SER A 94 0.66 -3.25 -0.45
N LEU A 95 1.10 -4.22 0.36
CA LEU A 95 1.52 -5.55 -0.14
C LEU A 95 0.36 -6.32 -0.79
N MET A 96 -0.87 -6.22 -0.26
CA MET A 96 -2.04 -6.83 -0.88
C MET A 96 -2.39 -6.15 -2.20
N VAL A 97 -2.27 -4.81 -2.27
CA VAL A 97 -2.47 -4.04 -3.50
C VAL A 97 -1.50 -4.50 -4.59
N ARG A 98 -0.22 -4.71 -4.24
CA ARG A 98 0.78 -5.29 -5.16
C ARG A 98 0.39 -6.70 -5.61
N ALA A 99 0.03 -7.58 -4.68
CA ALA A 99 -0.37 -8.95 -4.99
C ALA A 99 -1.59 -8.99 -5.94
N ALA A 100 -2.59 -8.14 -5.70
CA ALA A 100 -3.78 -8.05 -6.54
C ALA A 100 -3.49 -7.60 -7.98
N GLY A 101 -2.36 -6.92 -8.23
CA GLY A 101 -1.94 -6.50 -9.56
C GLY A 101 -1.43 -7.64 -10.45
N VAL A 102 -1.01 -8.76 -9.85
CA VAL A 102 -0.37 -9.88 -10.57
C VAL A 102 -1.06 -11.22 -10.34
N ALA A 103 -1.94 -11.31 -9.33
CA ALA A 103 -2.57 -12.54 -8.94
C ALA A 103 -3.44 -13.13 -10.05
N ARG A 104 -3.39 -14.46 -10.14
CA ARG A 104 -4.36 -15.28 -10.84
C ARG A 104 -5.17 -16.07 -9.81
N ASP A 105 -6.28 -16.63 -10.25
CA ASP A 105 -7.16 -17.40 -9.38
C ASP A 105 -6.39 -18.57 -8.74
N GLU A 106 -6.58 -18.74 -7.42
CA GLU A 106 -5.97 -19.77 -6.57
C GLU A 106 -4.44 -19.67 -6.37
N GLU A 107 -3.74 -18.78 -7.07
CA GLU A 107 -2.29 -18.61 -6.93
C GLU A 107 -1.91 -17.92 -5.61
N LEU A 108 -0.99 -18.54 -4.87
CA LEU A 108 -0.32 -17.92 -3.73
C LEU A 108 0.74 -16.93 -4.19
N VAL A 109 0.50 -15.65 -3.91
CA VAL A 109 1.40 -14.54 -4.26
C VAL A 109 2.07 -14.01 -2.99
N LEU A 110 3.41 -14.07 -2.94
CA LEU A 110 4.21 -13.42 -1.92
C LEU A 110 4.54 -11.99 -2.36
N ALA A 111 3.93 -11.01 -1.72
CA ALA A 111 4.25 -9.61 -1.92
C ALA A 111 5.33 -9.16 -0.94
N ILE A 112 6.36 -8.51 -1.46
CA ILE A 112 7.49 -8.03 -0.70
C ILE A 112 7.74 -6.53 -0.89
N ALA A 113 8.38 -5.92 0.10
CA ALA A 113 8.99 -4.60 -0.01
C ALA A 113 10.26 -4.56 0.86
N SER A 114 11.28 -3.81 0.42
CA SER A 114 12.49 -3.60 1.23
C SER A 114 12.16 -3.07 2.63
N ALA A 115 12.68 -3.73 3.67
CA ALA A 115 12.64 -3.26 5.06
C ALA A 115 13.99 -2.68 5.53
N LEU A 116 14.89 -2.42 4.57
CA LEU A 116 16.29 -2.04 4.77
C LEU A 116 17.10 -3.12 5.53
N ARG A 117 18.41 -2.92 5.66
CA ARG A 117 19.31 -3.79 6.46
C ARG A 117 19.22 -5.29 6.13
N GLY A 118 19.03 -5.62 4.85
CA GLY A 118 18.97 -7.01 4.39
C GLY A 118 17.67 -7.74 4.73
N GLU A 119 16.63 -7.03 5.13
CA GLU A 119 15.31 -7.59 5.47
C GLU A 119 14.23 -7.11 4.50
N VAL A 120 13.11 -7.82 4.48
CA VAL A 120 11.92 -7.49 3.69
C VAL A 120 10.67 -7.48 4.55
N TYR A 121 9.76 -6.56 4.27
CA TYR A 121 8.36 -6.79 4.58
C TYR A 121 7.84 -7.85 3.64
N ALA A 122 7.17 -8.86 4.17
CA ALA A 122 6.56 -9.91 3.40
C ALA A 122 5.12 -10.16 3.87
N ALA A 123 4.24 -10.46 2.93
CA ALA A 123 2.90 -10.96 3.15
C ALA A 123 2.50 -11.86 1.98
N ALA A 124 1.70 -12.89 2.24
CA ALA A 124 1.28 -13.82 1.20
C ALA A 124 -0.24 -13.89 1.13
N TYR A 125 -0.76 -13.80 -0.10
CA TYR A 125 -2.19 -13.73 -0.38
C TYR A 125 -2.57 -14.75 -1.44
N GLN A 126 -3.76 -15.34 -1.29
CA GLN A 126 -4.43 -16.09 -2.34
C GLN A 126 -5.75 -15.41 -2.69
N PHE A 127 -6.07 -15.38 -3.97
CA PHE A 127 -7.28 -14.79 -4.50
C PHE A 127 -8.17 -15.91 -5.02
N PHE A 128 -9.40 -15.98 -4.53
CA PHE A 128 -10.40 -17.00 -4.88
C PHE A 128 -11.67 -16.30 -5.33
N GLY A 129 -11.84 -16.07 -6.63
CA GLY A 129 -12.96 -15.30 -7.16
C GLY A 129 -13.14 -13.94 -6.47
N ASP A 130 -14.15 -13.83 -5.61
CA ASP A 130 -14.50 -12.62 -4.85
C ASP A 130 -13.81 -12.51 -3.48
N ARG A 131 -13.08 -13.54 -3.01
CA ARG A 131 -12.44 -13.58 -1.69
C ARG A 131 -10.93 -13.52 -1.77
N ILE A 132 -10.34 -13.01 -0.69
CA ILE A 132 -8.90 -12.92 -0.51
C ILE A 132 -8.54 -13.58 0.81
N HIS A 133 -7.65 -14.57 0.76
CA HIS A 133 -7.11 -15.24 1.94
C HIS A 133 -5.70 -14.75 2.22
N THR A 134 -5.46 -14.29 3.45
CA THR A 134 -4.11 -13.96 3.92
C THR A 134 -3.48 -15.23 4.48
N GLN A 135 -2.47 -15.77 3.78
CA GLN A 135 -1.73 -16.97 4.20
C GLN A 135 -0.54 -16.61 5.09
N LEU A 136 0.09 -15.46 4.83
CA LEU A 136 1.13 -14.88 5.67
C LEU A 136 0.77 -13.42 5.96
N ILE A 137 0.56 -13.10 7.24
CA ILE A 137 0.34 -11.73 7.66
C ILE A 137 1.60 -10.88 7.42
N ARG A 138 1.38 -9.61 7.06
CA ARG A 138 2.41 -8.59 6.92
C ARG A 138 3.37 -8.60 8.13
N SER A 139 4.63 -8.94 7.87
CA SER A 139 5.69 -9.05 8.88
C SER A 139 7.08 -8.80 8.26
N VAL A 140 8.10 -8.56 9.10
CA VAL A 140 9.48 -8.35 8.66
C VAL A 140 10.25 -9.65 8.73
N TRP A 141 11.00 -9.97 7.68
CA TRP A 141 11.76 -11.22 7.57
C TRP A 141 13.17 -10.98 7.04
N ARG A 142 14.10 -11.83 7.49
CA ARG A 142 15.32 -12.09 6.72
C ARG A 142 14.98 -13.08 5.61
N PRO A 143 15.61 -12.99 4.43
CA PRO A 143 15.30 -13.87 3.29
C PRO A 143 15.41 -15.35 3.63
N LYS A 144 16.44 -15.75 4.37
CA LYS A 144 16.64 -17.14 4.79
C LYS A 144 15.48 -17.65 5.64
N ASP A 145 15.12 -16.91 6.67
CA ASP A 145 14.04 -17.29 7.60
C ASP A 145 12.69 -17.34 6.87
N LEU A 146 12.47 -16.45 5.90
CA LEU A 146 11.26 -16.47 5.05
C LEU A 146 11.19 -17.71 4.17
N ILE A 147 12.31 -18.11 3.56
CA ILE A 147 12.40 -19.29 2.69
C ILE A 147 12.20 -20.59 3.49
N GLU A 148 12.79 -20.67 4.68
CA GLU A 148 12.73 -21.86 5.54
C GLU A 148 11.40 -21.97 6.31
N GLY A 149 10.81 -20.82 6.70
CA GLY A 149 9.66 -20.76 7.60
C GLY A 149 8.31 -20.48 6.96
N SER A 150 8.25 -20.24 5.64
CA SER A 150 7.01 -19.89 4.93
C SER A 150 6.60 -20.94 3.90
N ILE A 151 5.32 -20.90 3.53
CA ILE A 151 4.78 -21.68 2.42
C ILE A 151 5.39 -21.15 1.12
N ARG A 152 5.93 -22.05 0.28
CA ARG A 152 6.49 -21.69 -1.02
C ARG A 152 5.40 -21.09 -1.92
N PRO A 153 5.53 -19.81 -2.35
CA PRO A 153 4.52 -19.17 -3.18
C PRO A 153 4.67 -19.58 -4.66
N HIS A 154 3.63 -19.30 -5.43
CA HIS A 154 3.64 -19.45 -6.90
C HIS A 154 4.33 -18.27 -7.58
N LEU A 155 4.19 -17.07 -7.00
CA LEU A 155 4.74 -15.81 -7.50
C LEU A 155 5.34 -14.99 -6.36
N VAL A 156 6.38 -14.24 -6.68
CA VAL A 156 6.92 -13.16 -5.83
C VAL A 156 6.73 -11.85 -6.56
N VAL A 157 6.22 -10.84 -5.87
CA VAL A 157 5.97 -9.50 -6.43
C VAL A 157 6.49 -8.42 -5.51
N GLY A 158 7.13 -7.39 -6.09
CA GLY A 158 7.63 -6.25 -5.35
C GLY A 158 9.12 -6.03 -5.55
N GLU A 159 9.73 -5.30 -4.63
CA GLU A 159 11.07 -4.74 -4.79
C GLU A 159 11.91 -4.96 -3.54
N ALA A 160 13.14 -5.42 -3.73
CA ALA A 160 14.15 -5.62 -2.70
C ALA A 160 15.56 -5.51 -3.34
N PRO A 161 16.64 -5.42 -2.55
CA PRO A 161 18.00 -5.55 -3.06
C PRO A 161 18.17 -6.83 -3.90
N VAL A 162 19.06 -6.77 -4.90
CA VAL A 162 19.23 -7.83 -5.91
C VAL A 162 19.57 -9.17 -5.30
N GLU A 163 20.31 -9.19 -4.18
CA GLU A 163 20.69 -10.41 -3.47
C GLU A 163 19.47 -11.09 -2.86
N ILE A 164 18.53 -10.31 -2.33
CA ILE A 164 17.28 -10.82 -1.77
C ILE A 164 16.38 -11.33 -2.89
N LEU A 165 16.21 -10.57 -3.96
CA LEU A 165 15.41 -10.99 -5.11
C LEU A 165 15.96 -12.30 -5.69
N SER A 166 17.26 -12.39 -5.92
CA SER A 166 17.90 -13.61 -6.45
C SER A 166 17.64 -14.83 -5.56
N ALA A 167 17.71 -14.68 -4.23
CA ALA A 167 17.42 -15.77 -3.30
C ALA A 167 15.96 -16.23 -3.40
N LEU A 168 15.01 -15.29 -3.49
CA LEU A 168 13.58 -15.60 -3.62
C LEU A 168 13.25 -16.21 -4.99
N GLU A 169 13.86 -15.71 -6.06
CA GLU A 169 13.71 -16.23 -7.43
C GLU A 169 14.23 -17.65 -7.55
N ASN A 170 15.38 -17.94 -6.94
CA ASN A 170 15.92 -19.30 -6.84
C ASN A 170 15.00 -20.21 -6.03
N TRP A 171 14.40 -19.70 -4.94
CA TRP A 171 13.46 -20.46 -4.12
C TRP A 171 12.20 -20.84 -4.90
N ILE A 172 11.63 -19.92 -5.68
CA ILE A 172 10.40 -20.20 -6.45
C ILE A 172 10.69 -20.83 -7.83
N GLY A 173 11.91 -20.69 -8.36
CA GLY A 173 12.32 -21.20 -9.67
C GLY A 173 11.85 -20.32 -10.84
N ARG A 174 11.63 -19.02 -10.61
CA ARG A 174 11.21 -18.05 -11.64
C ARG A 174 11.50 -16.61 -11.19
N PRO A 175 11.58 -15.64 -12.12
CA PRO A 175 11.79 -14.23 -11.78
C PRO A 175 10.68 -13.63 -10.92
N ALA A 176 11.05 -12.69 -10.06
CA ALA A 176 10.11 -11.87 -9.31
C ALA A 176 9.50 -10.80 -10.22
N ILE A 177 8.26 -10.40 -9.94
CA ILE A 177 7.56 -9.37 -10.70
C ILE A 177 7.85 -8.01 -10.07
N GLY A 178 8.71 -7.22 -10.72
CA GLY A 178 9.00 -5.83 -10.34
C GLY A 178 8.05 -4.80 -10.98
N PRO A 179 8.27 -3.50 -10.74
CA PRO A 179 7.52 -2.42 -11.39
C PRO A 179 7.62 -2.43 -12.92
N PRO A 180 6.61 -1.92 -13.66
CA PRO A 180 5.39 -1.30 -13.13
C PRO A 180 4.32 -2.32 -12.69
N ALA A 181 4.40 -3.57 -13.17
CA ALA A 181 3.40 -4.60 -12.88
C ALA A 181 3.34 -4.96 -11.38
N GLY A 182 4.48 -4.95 -10.69
CA GLY A 182 4.59 -5.23 -9.26
C GLY A 182 4.48 -4.01 -8.35
N ALA A 183 4.21 -2.82 -8.90
CA ALA A 183 3.96 -1.61 -8.10
C ALA A 183 2.51 -1.59 -7.59
N PRO A 184 2.23 -0.98 -6.41
CA PRO A 184 0.86 -0.80 -5.96
C PRO A 184 0.20 0.34 -6.76
N HIS A 185 -1.04 0.13 -7.18
CA HIS A 185 -1.82 1.08 -7.99
C HIS A 185 -3.17 1.35 -7.31
N ALA A 186 -3.57 2.62 -7.28
CA ALA A 186 -4.81 3.06 -6.65
C ALA A 186 -6.04 2.44 -7.31
N ALA A 187 -6.01 2.14 -8.61
CA ALA A 187 -7.09 1.40 -9.27
C ALA A 187 -7.37 0.06 -8.58
N ARG A 188 -6.33 -0.67 -8.13
CA ARG A 188 -6.49 -1.97 -7.48
C ARG A 188 -7.16 -1.88 -6.12
N LEU A 189 -6.98 -0.76 -5.40
CA LEU A 189 -7.67 -0.53 -4.12
C LEU A 189 -9.20 -0.54 -4.30
N LEU A 190 -9.72 -0.04 -5.43
CA LEU A 190 -11.16 -0.01 -5.70
C LEU A 190 -11.74 -1.43 -5.75
N ASP A 191 -11.02 -2.37 -6.36
CA ASP A 191 -11.46 -3.76 -6.49
C ASP A 191 -11.37 -4.56 -5.20
N LEU A 192 -10.59 -4.09 -4.21
CA LEU A 192 -10.48 -4.72 -2.90
C LEU A 192 -11.66 -4.38 -1.98
N VAL A 193 -12.41 -3.32 -2.27
CA VAL A 193 -13.59 -2.94 -1.48
C VAL A 193 -14.75 -3.88 -1.79
N GLY A 194 -15.35 -4.46 -0.75
CA GLY A 194 -16.46 -5.40 -0.88
C GLY A 194 -16.03 -6.87 -1.03
N ARG A 195 -14.73 -7.14 -1.23
CA ARG A 195 -14.18 -8.50 -1.21
C ARG A 195 -13.90 -8.96 0.22
N PRO A 196 -14.43 -10.12 0.68
CA PRO A 196 -14.04 -10.68 1.96
C PRO A 196 -12.52 -10.86 2.06
N GLY A 197 -11.92 -10.34 3.12
CA GLY A 197 -10.46 -10.35 3.33
C GLY A 197 -9.68 -9.29 2.56
N GLY A 198 -10.35 -8.42 1.80
CA GLY A 198 -9.75 -7.28 1.10
C GLY A 198 -9.63 -6.03 1.98
N ALA A 199 -10.22 -4.92 1.52
CA ALA A 199 -10.17 -3.65 2.24
C ALA A 199 -11.04 -3.66 3.51
N ARG A 200 -10.52 -3.08 4.60
CA ARG A 200 -11.20 -2.96 5.89
C ARG A 200 -11.77 -1.56 6.08
N LEU A 201 -13.02 -1.47 6.52
CA LEU A 201 -13.63 -0.19 6.93
C LEU A 201 -13.04 0.29 8.26
N ILE A 202 -12.62 1.54 8.32
CA ILE A 202 -12.30 2.24 9.57
C ILE A 202 -13.61 2.75 10.17
N ALA A 203 -13.91 2.33 11.39
CA ALA A 203 -15.13 2.75 12.07
C ALA A 203 -15.12 4.27 12.35
N PRO A 204 -16.28 4.95 12.25
CA PRO A 204 -16.38 6.37 12.59
C PRO A 204 -15.84 6.67 13.99
N GLY A 205 -15.08 7.75 14.14
CA GLY A 205 -14.52 8.18 15.42
C GLY A 205 -13.27 7.43 15.88
N VAL A 206 -12.85 6.35 15.18
CA VAL A 206 -11.61 5.65 15.48
C VAL A 206 -10.41 6.44 14.95
N GLN A 207 -9.47 6.77 15.84
CA GLN A 207 -8.16 7.26 15.43
C GLN A 207 -7.42 6.12 14.73
N TRP A 208 -6.99 6.36 13.50
CA TRP A 208 -6.28 5.39 12.68
C TRP A 208 -5.02 6.03 12.10
N GLU A 209 -3.92 5.28 12.09
CA GLU A 209 -2.69 5.66 11.42
C GLU A 209 -2.22 4.55 10.45
N PRO A 210 -1.55 4.92 9.35
CA PRO A 210 -0.85 3.97 8.50
C PRO A 210 0.14 3.10 9.26
N VAL A 211 0.38 1.90 8.73
CA VAL A 211 1.47 1.05 9.15
C VAL A 211 2.76 1.53 8.49
N TYR A 212 3.40 2.47 9.17
CA TYR A 212 4.60 3.17 8.74
C TYR A 212 5.83 2.29 8.50
N GLY A 213 5.80 1.03 8.93
CA GLY A 213 6.98 0.18 8.94
C GLY A 213 8.09 0.82 9.79
N ARG A 214 9.33 0.54 9.41
CA ARG A 214 10.53 1.13 10.00
C ARG A 214 10.66 2.59 9.56
N PRO A 215 11.11 3.48 10.46
CA PRO A 215 11.30 4.89 10.13
C PRO A 215 12.20 5.08 8.91
N ALA A 216 11.93 6.14 8.14
CA ALA A 216 12.70 6.50 6.96
C ALA A 216 14.21 6.56 7.24
N GLU A 217 15.04 6.34 6.21
CA GLU A 217 16.50 6.36 6.34
C GLU A 217 17.06 7.61 7.04
N ALA A 218 16.43 8.78 6.90
CA ALA A 218 16.86 9.99 7.60
C ALA A 218 16.66 9.90 9.13
N GLN A 219 15.55 9.31 9.57
CA GLN A 219 15.30 9.04 10.99
C GLN A 219 16.21 7.91 11.47
N ALA A 220 16.38 6.83 10.71
CA ALA A 220 17.32 5.76 11.07
C ALA A 220 18.78 6.28 11.15
N ARG A 221 19.21 7.16 10.23
CA ARG A 221 20.53 7.81 10.27
C ARG A 221 20.64 8.75 11.47
N TRP A 222 19.58 9.48 11.81
CA TRP A 222 19.56 10.33 13.00
C TRP A 222 19.63 9.51 14.29
N GLU A 223 18.86 8.44 14.41
CA GLU A 223 18.82 7.56 15.57
C GLU A 223 20.15 6.81 15.75
N ILE A 224 20.80 6.39 14.65
CA ILE A 224 22.17 5.86 14.67
C ILE A 224 23.17 6.94 15.12
N ALA A 225 23.04 8.18 14.64
CA ALA A 225 23.94 9.27 15.00
C ALA A 225 23.74 9.79 16.44
N HIS A 226 22.54 9.65 17.02
CA HIS A 226 22.18 10.24 18.31
C HIS A 226 21.84 9.23 19.41
N GLY A 227 21.86 7.92 19.11
CA GLY A 227 21.72 6.83 20.09
C GLY A 227 20.35 6.76 20.79
N ARG A 228 19.33 7.43 20.26
CA ARG A 228 17.97 7.48 20.81
C ARG A 228 16.96 7.66 19.68
N SER A 229 15.73 7.19 19.89
CA SER A 229 14.61 7.45 18.98
C SER A 229 14.29 8.94 18.90
N LEU A 230 13.86 9.43 17.74
CA LEU A 230 13.33 10.80 17.65
C LEU A 230 12.11 10.91 18.58
N PRO A 231 11.96 12.01 19.36
CA PRO A 231 10.75 12.23 20.12
C PRO A 231 9.55 12.18 19.18
N ASP A 232 8.51 11.41 19.54
CA ASP A 232 7.27 11.36 18.79
C ASP A 232 6.74 12.79 18.60
N SER A 233 6.72 13.23 17.35
CA SER A 233 6.14 14.51 16.97
C SER A 233 4.64 14.33 16.79
N VAL A 234 3.93 14.04 17.89
CA VAL A 234 2.55 14.42 18.24
C VAL A 234 2.24 13.77 19.60
N GLY A 235 1.78 14.59 20.54
CA GLY A 235 1.52 14.21 21.93
C GLY A 235 0.56 13.02 22.07
N SER A 236 0.99 12.04 22.85
CA SER A 236 0.12 11.05 23.47
C SER A 236 -0.53 11.68 24.71
N PRO A 237 -1.87 11.70 24.86
CA PRO A 237 -2.47 11.72 26.18
C PRO A 237 -2.20 10.36 26.84
N GLY A 238 -1.87 10.41 28.13
CA GLY A 238 -1.35 9.28 28.92
C GLY A 238 -2.33 8.17 29.23
#